data_AF-A0A5R9EVQ2-F1
#
_entry.id   AF-A0A5R9EVQ2-F1
#
_cell.length_a   1.000
_cell.length_b   1.000
_cell.length_c   1.000
_cell.angle_alpha   90.00
_cell.angle_beta   90.00
_cell.angle_gamma   90.00
#
_symmetry.space_group_name_H-M   'P 1'
#
loop_
_entity.id
_entity.type
_entity.pdbx_description
1 polymer ?
#
loop_
_entity_poly.entity_id
_entity_poly.type
_entity_poly.pdbx_seq_one_letter_code
_entity_poly.pdbx_strand_id
1 'polypeptide(L)'
;MTEKNLTNKKFREEIEAIYSKMTTDLESIAKEIIALLDDVFYSILQSENEKYNLLHNVGLKEGKYYSISSRIKESKSLGEKLVRKSDLLKIKSECNGEILVEKISEFLKGRYTDLIGIKILGDLHFDEVNIFKLIEENSAFFEDRYSKIIFKEISQQPQPMENGLDIYRIDCQYTKKISPFTVYNFELQIKSQLMSAWADMEHQQYYKNFIFNPIRNTSQPIMNEVGKLIYQTEELLIKIRNSEKEYSEIQERLDFTATLGDIYSEFIQNSLTISAEPMLTNVSGALYMLNDIIEPDEEAIRKIIKSGFLYTPPAIEGGEHSHYIALRDTDFQIQILEAISLLWYKSKNKFCGEFSYDDYISQFNEHFLDGLIRTFKLEALADNFKCFWYMLFKEINVSDVYLSISKYYEISSFFRQVHDEWEKSFGELLEQTSEDQSKDEDGDEIENEEDFDDNSEPNLHEGLLAINLVFALKKLYKKYDTYQLGHKYQISIENIDYPIIRTKLEELFKTLIASFDKSQHPLLNDVQEVCISLIKR
;
A
#
# COMPACT_ATOMS: atom_id res chain seq x y z
N MET A 1 56.58 -50.49 2.04
CA MET A 1 55.41 -49.78 2.60
C MET A 1 54.93 -48.80 1.54
N THR A 2 53.88 -49.13 0.81
CA THR A 2 53.25 -48.24 -0.19
C THR A 2 51.78 -48.13 0.20
N GLU A 3 51.47 -47.08 0.96
CA GLU A 3 50.09 -46.76 1.31
C GLU A 3 49.28 -46.53 0.04
N LYS A 4 48.20 -47.30 -0.07
CA LYS A 4 47.26 -47.29 -1.18
C LYS A 4 46.71 -45.88 -1.38
N ASN A 5 46.89 -45.33 -2.58
CA ASN A 5 46.07 -44.25 -3.10
C ASN A 5 44.59 -44.58 -2.85
N LEU A 6 43.98 -43.92 -1.88
CA LEU A 6 42.58 -44.08 -1.58
C LEU A 6 41.77 -43.72 -2.82
N THR A 7 40.80 -44.57 -3.20
CA THR A 7 39.89 -44.24 -4.30
C THR A 7 39.11 -42.99 -3.93
N ASN A 8 38.73 -42.16 -4.92
CA ASN A 8 37.99 -40.92 -4.65
C ASN A 8 36.68 -41.17 -3.88
N LYS A 9 36.07 -42.35 -4.08
CA LYS A 9 34.91 -42.79 -3.29
C LYS A 9 35.25 -42.94 -1.81
N LYS A 10 36.29 -43.71 -1.48
CA LYS A 10 36.70 -43.91 -0.08
C LYS A 10 37.16 -42.60 0.58
N PHE A 11 37.87 -41.76 -0.16
CA PHE A 11 38.34 -40.47 0.34
C PHE A 11 37.18 -39.54 0.68
N ARG A 12 36.15 -39.53 -0.17
CA ARG A 12 34.89 -38.84 0.11
C ARG A 12 34.20 -39.41 1.35
N GLU A 13 34.05 -40.73 1.45
CA GLU A 13 33.40 -41.38 2.60
C GLU A 13 34.11 -41.06 3.94
N GLU A 14 35.44 -40.93 3.92
CA GLU A 14 36.22 -40.59 5.11
C GLU A 14 36.09 -39.11 5.50
N ILE A 15 36.01 -38.18 4.53
CA ILE A 15 35.65 -36.77 4.80
C ILE A 15 34.22 -36.67 5.33
N GLU A 16 33.28 -37.40 4.74
CA GLU A 16 31.89 -37.47 5.21
C GLU A 16 31.83 -37.98 6.67
N ALA A 17 32.63 -38.97 7.03
CA ALA A 17 32.73 -39.48 8.40
C ALA A 17 33.34 -38.48 9.38
N ILE A 18 34.36 -37.71 8.96
CA ILE A 18 34.93 -36.62 9.76
C ILE A 18 33.88 -35.54 10.00
N TYR A 19 33.22 -35.09 8.94
CA TYR A 19 32.19 -34.06 9.03
C TYR A 19 31.01 -34.51 9.91
N SER A 20 30.57 -35.77 9.82
CA SER A 20 29.52 -36.32 10.69
C SER A 20 29.89 -36.29 12.18
N LYS A 21 31.17 -36.25 12.55
CA LYS A 21 31.59 -36.05 13.96
C LYS A 21 31.54 -34.59 14.38
N MET A 22 31.60 -33.65 13.43
CA MET A 22 31.54 -32.21 13.67
C MET A 22 30.10 -31.70 13.81
N THR A 23 29.09 -32.44 13.34
CA THR A 23 27.70 -31.94 13.28
C THR A 23 27.16 -31.53 14.63
N THR A 24 27.46 -32.27 15.71
CA THR A 24 27.03 -31.89 17.06
C THR A 24 27.62 -30.56 17.54
N ASP A 25 28.89 -30.26 17.20
CA ASP A 25 29.50 -28.95 17.47
C ASP A 25 28.77 -27.86 16.67
N LEU A 26 28.56 -28.08 15.37
CA LEU A 26 27.87 -27.14 14.50
C LEU A 26 26.42 -26.87 14.95
N GLU A 27 25.69 -27.90 15.41
CA GLU A 27 24.35 -27.77 15.99
C GLU A 27 24.34 -26.91 17.25
N SER A 28 25.34 -27.09 18.12
CA SER A 28 25.50 -26.26 19.32
C SER A 28 25.76 -24.80 18.96
N ILE A 29 26.62 -24.56 17.96
CA ILE A 29 26.92 -23.21 17.46
C ILE A 29 25.69 -22.57 16.83
N ALA A 30 24.91 -23.33 16.04
CA ALA A 30 23.70 -22.82 15.43
C ALA A 30 22.67 -22.38 16.47
N LYS A 31 22.51 -23.13 17.57
CA LYS A 31 21.63 -22.74 18.69
C LYS A 31 22.10 -21.45 19.37
N GLU A 32 23.41 -21.29 19.53
CA GLU A 32 24.01 -20.09 20.09
C GLU A 32 23.74 -18.86 19.21
N ILE A 33 23.93 -19.00 17.88
CA ILE A 33 23.60 -17.95 16.90
C ILE A 33 22.11 -17.60 16.94
N ILE A 34 21.22 -18.59 16.97
CA ILE A 34 19.76 -18.36 17.06
C ILE A 34 19.41 -17.56 18.30
N ALA A 35 19.94 -17.96 19.47
CA ALA A 35 19.65 -17.26 20.72
C ALA A 35 20.11 -15.80 20.68
N LEU A 36 21.29 -15.54 20.10
CA LEU A 36 21.81 -14.18 19.93
C LEU A 36 20.96 -13.34 18.97
N LEU A 37 20.55 -13.91 17.83
CA LEU A 37 19.68 -13.23 16.88
C LEU A 37 18.32 -12.91 17.51
N ASP A 38 17.70 -13.87 18.21
CA ASP A 38 16.38 -13.67 18.83
C ASP A 38 16.42 -12.60 19.93
N ASP A 39 17.47 -12.60 20.74
CA ASP A 39 17.66 -11.61 21.81
C ASP A 39 17.92 -10.20 21.26
N VAL A 40 18.78 -10.07 20.24
CA VAL A 40 19.02 -8.79 19.56
C VAL A 40 17.75 -8.28 18.89
N PHE A 41 17.04 -9.13 18.16
CA PHE A 41 15.76 -8.76 17.53
C PHE A 41 14.77 -8.26 18.58
N TYR A 42 14.59 -9.00 19.68
CA TYR A 42 13.70 -8.60 20.74
C TYR A 42 14.11 -7.26 21.34
N SER A 43 15.40 -7.02 21.59
CA SER A 43 15.89 -5.76 22.15
C SER A 43 15.60 -4.54 21.26
N ILE A 44 15.76 -4.68 19.93
CA ILE A 44 15.48 -3.60 18.97
C ILE A 44 13.97 -3.38 18.87
N LEU A 45 13.19 -4.47 18.78
CA LEU A 45 11.74 -4.36 18.61
C LEU A 45 11.04 -3.78 19.85
N GLN A 46 11.58 -3.94 21.05
CA GLN A 46 11.00 -3.29 22.24
C GLN A 46 10.96 -1.75 22.13
N SER A 47 11.90 -1.13 21.42
CA SER A 47 11.91 0.33 21.21
C SER A 47 11.41 0.78 19.84
N GLU A 48 11.49 -0.09 18.82
CA GLU A 48 11.26 0.28 17.42
C GLU A 48 10.22 -0.60 16.71
N ASN A 49 9.35 -1.33 17.43
CA ASN A 49 8.36 -2.19 16.77
C ASN A 49 7.42 -1.44 15.82
N GLU A 50 7.08 -0.18 16.07
CA GLU A 50 6.24 0.61 15.15
C GLU A 50 6.87 0.76 13.75
N LYS A 51 8.21 0.73 13.68
CA LYS A 51 8.97 0.90 12.45
C LYS A 51 9.07 -0.38 11.63
N TYR A 52 9.22 -1.54 12.27
CA TYR A 52 9.41 -2.84 11.60
C TYR A 52 8.14 -3.72 11.62
N ASN A 53 7.22 -3.48 12.56
CA ASN A 53 5.93 -4.17 12.72
C ASN A 53 6.06 -5.70 12.73
N LEU A 54 6.99 -6.23 13.54
CA LEU A 54 7.30 -7.66 13.64
C LEU A 54 6.75 -8.31 14.93
N LEU A 55 6.19 -7.52 15.84
CA LEU A 55 5.48 -7.97 17.04
C LEU A 55 4.00 -7.60 16.94
N HIS A 56 3.15 -8.44 17.52
CA HIS A 56 1.71 -8.21 17.61
C HIS A 56 1.15 -8.63 18.96
N ASN A 57 -0.01 -8.10 19.34
CA ASN A 57 -0.67 -8.47 20.57
C ASN A 57 -1.85 -9.40 20.26
N VAL A 58 -1.81 -10.63 20.78
CA VAL A 58 -2.97 -11.53 20.80
C VAL A 58 -3.50 -11.58 22.22
N GLY A 59 -4.48 -10.71 22.51
CA GLY A 59 -5.01 -10.53 23.85
C GLY A 59 -3.93 -10.04 24.83
N LEU A 60 -3.60 -10.84 25.85
CA LEU A 60 -2.61 -10.50 26.88
C LEU A 60 -1.17 -10.98 26.54
N LYS A 61 -0.95 -11.56 25.35
CA LYS A 61 0.36 -12.09 24.96
C LYS A 61 0.89 -11.38 23.72
N GLU A 62 2.15 -10.97 23.80
CA GLU A 62 2.94 -10.50 22.67
C GLU A 62 3.37 -11.72 21.82
N GLY A 63 2.97 -11.72 20.55
CA GLY A 63 3.36 -12.67 19.52
C GLY A 63 4.38 -12.06 18.57
N LYS A 64 5.09 -12.92 17.83
CA LYS A 64 6.10 -12.55 16.83
C LYS A 64 5.60 -12.98 15.46
N TYR A 65 5.71 -12.10 14.46
CA TYR A 65 5.48 -12.44 13.04
C TYR A 65 6.70 -13.11 12.38
N TYR A 66 7.67 -13.54 13.19
CA TYR A 66 8.86 -14.23 12.73
C TYR A 66 9.25 -15.36 13.66
N SER A 67 9.95 -16.34 13.12
CA SER A 67 10.61 -17.41 13.87
C SER A 67 12.00 -17.67 13.32
N ILE A 68 12.92 -18.15 14.16
CA ILE A 68 14.30 -18.43 13.75
C ILE A 68 14.56 -19.92 13.90
N SER A 69 15.06 -20.55 12.85
CA SER A 69 15.41 -21.97 12.82
C SER A 69 16.79 -22.18 12.22
N SER A 70 17.36 -23.37 12.42
CA SER A 70 18.63 -23.75 11.81
C SER A 70 18.56 -25.11 11.16
N ARG A 71 19.49 -25.33 10.23
CA ARG A 71 19.75 -26.59 9.57
C ARG A 71 21.24 -26.79 9.46
N ILE A 72 21.72 -27.93 9.91
CA ILE A 72 23.07 -28.39 9.59
C ILE A 72 23.04 -29.19 8.30
N LYS A 73 24.00 -28.90 7.42
CA LYS A 73 24.09 -29.60 6.13
C LYS A 73 24.31 -31.09 6.36
N GLU A 74 23.56 -31.94 5.66
CA GLU A 74 23.76 -33.39 5.73
C GLU A 74 25.11 -33.79 5.14
N SER A 75 25.79 -34.76 5.76
CA SER A 75 27.11 -35.23 5.33
C SER A 75 27.14 -35.69 3.86
N LYS A 76 26.13 -36.46 3.43
CA LYS A 76 26.00 -36.88 2.02
C LYS A 76 25.85 -35.70 1.06
N SER A 77 25.08 -34.68 1.46
CA SER A 77 24.88 -33.45 0.67
C SER A 77 26.17 -32.63 0.57
N LEU A 78 26.99 -32.61 1.63
CA LEU A 78 28.34 -32.03 1.59
C LEU A 78 29.23 -32.81 0.62
N GLY A 79 29.24 -34.14 0.68
CA GLY A 79 30.03 -34.97 -0.23
C GLY A 79 29.69 -34.75 -1.71
N GLU A 80 28.40 -34.61 -2.04
CA GLU A 80 27.97 -34.22 -3.40
C GLU A 80 28.48 -32.82 -3.78
N LYS A 81 28.43 -31.86 -2.85
CA LYS A 81 28.93 -30.50 -3.07
C LYS A 81 30.46 -30.47 -3.30
N LEU A 82 31.23 -31.24 -2.52
CA LEU A 82 32.68 -31.38 -2.67
C LEU A 82 33.08 -31.92 -4.04
N VAL A 83 32.34 -32.90 -4.56
CA VAL A 83 32.57 -33.44 -5.90
C VAL A 83 32.21 -32.39 -6.97
N ARG A 84 31.03 -31.77 -6.86
CA ARG A 84 30.55 -30.77 -7.83
C ARG A 84 31.47 -29.55 -7.97
N LYS A 85 32.05 -29.08 -6.85
CA LYS A 85 33.02 -27.96 -6.84
C LYS A 85 34.47 -28.38 -7.09
N SER A 86 34.71 -29.67 -7.34
CA SER A 86 36.04 -30.29 -7.45
C SER A 86 36.95 -30.06 -6.23
N ASP A 87 36.37 -29.69 -5.09
CA ASP A 87 37.13 -29.42 -3.86
C ASP A 87 37.64 -30.72 -3.22
N LEU A 88 37.02 -31.88 -3.51
CA LEU A 88 37.54 -33.18 -3.10
C LEU A 88 38.97 -33.42 -3.61
N LEU A 89 39.28 -32.97 -4.83
CA LEU A 89 40.61 -33.09 -5.42
C LEU A 89 41.61 -32.12 -4.76
N LYS A 90 41.15 -30.91 -4.42
CA LYS A 90 41.97 -29.90 -3.74
C LYS A 90 42.38 -30.34 -2.34
N ILE A 91 41.42 -30.85 -1.56
CA ILE A 91 41.70 -31.41 -0.23
C ILE A 91 42.72 -32.56 -0.36
N LYS A 92 42.53 -33.44 -1.34
CA LYS A 92 43.45 -34.56 -1.60
C LYS A 92 44.86 -34.07 -1.93
N SER A 93 45.01 -33.03 -2.74
CA SER A 93 46.32 -32.46 -3.06
C SER A 93 46.96 -31.70 -1.89
N GLU A 94 46.20 -30.90 -1.15
CA GLU A 94 46.69 -30.10 -0.02
C GLU A 94 47.09 -30.97 1.18
N CYS A 95 46.45 -32.13 1.33
CA CYS A 95 46.78 -33.09 2.37
C CYS A 95 47.75 -34.19 1.90
N ASN A 96 48.36 -34.10 0.71
CA ASN A 96 49.21 -35.16 0.13
C ASN A 96 48.57 -36.56 0.12
N GLY A 97 47.22 -36.63 0.08
CA GLY A 97 46.46 -37.88 0.20
C GLY A 97 46.30 -38.42 1.63
N GLU A 98 46.89 -37.79 2.64
CA GLU A 98 46.69 -38.12 4.05
C GLU A 98 45.40 -37.49 4.58
N ILE A 99 44.84 -38.07 5.63
CA ILE A 99 43.60 -37.59 6.26
C ILE A 99 43.93 -37.04 7.63
N LEU A 100 44.10 -35.73 7.66
CA LEU A 100 44.35 -34.97 8.87
C LEU A 100 43.05 -34.31 9.28
N VAL A 101 42.41 -34.85 10.32
CA VAL A 101 41.09 -34.41 10.81
C VAL A 101 41.04 -32.90 11.03
N GLU A 102 42.07 -32.33 11.66
CA GLU A 102 42.16 -30.90 11.95
C GLU A 102 42.18 -30.06 10.67
N LYS A 103 43.08 -30.37 9.71
CA LYS A 103 43.17 -29.66 8.44
C LYS A 103 41.90 -29.75 7.61
N ILE A 104 41.26 -30.91 7.56
CA ILE A 104 40.00 -31.10 6.84
C ILE A 104 38.89 -30.28 7.52
N SER A 105 38.85 -30.29 8.86
CA SER A 105 37.86 -29.53 9.62
C SER A 105 38.02 -28.01 9.40
N GLU A 106 39.26 -27.51 9.44
CA GLU A 106 39.57 -26.10 9.15
C GLU A 106 39.23 -25.73 7.71
N PHE A 107 39.60 -26.57 6.73
CA PHE A 107 39.25 -26.36 5.32
C PHE A 107 37.74 -26.24 5.13
N LEU A 108 36.97 -27.16 5.73
CA LEU A 108 35.51 -27.15 5.63
C LEU A 108 34.91 -25.88 6.28
N LYS A 109 35.30 -25.56 7.52
CA LYS A 109 34.82 -24.38 8.26
C LYS A 109 35.19 -23.06 7.56
N GLY A 110 36.38 -22.99 6.97
CA GLY A 110 36.90 -21.79 6.29
C GLY A 110 36.31 -21.55 4.90
N ARG A 111 35.92 -22.61 4.17
CA ARG A 111 35.51 -22.51 2.76
C ARG A 111 34.00 -22.55 2.53
N TYR A 112 33.24 -23.15 3.43
CA TYR A 112 31.80 -23.35 3.26
C TYR A 112 31.00 -22.56 4.30
N THR A 113 30.20 -21.61 3.83
CA THR A 113 29.28 -20.82 4.65
C THR A 113 28.00 -21.60 4.96
N ASP A 114 27.50 -22.41 4.02
CA ASP A 114 26.26 -23.18 4.13
C ASP A 114 26.37 -24.51 4.92
N LEU A 115 27.40 -24.70 5.74
CA LEU A 115 27.47 -25.83 6.67
C LEU A 115 26.47 -25.63 7.83
N ILE A 116 26.39 -24.39 8.31
CA ILE A 116 25.36 -23.90 9.22
C ILE A 116 24.43 -23.00 8.40
N GLY A 117 23.20 -23.43 8.19
CA GLY A 117 22.15 -22.59 7.62
C GLY A 117 21.23 -22.09 8.72
N ILE A 118 21.05 -20.78 8.83
CA ILE A 118 20.04 -20.13 9.68
C ILE A 118 18.92 -19.63 8.76
N LYS A 119 17.67 -19.90 9.12
CA LYS A 119 16.49 -19.38 8.44
C LYS A 119 15.71 -18.51 9.41
N ILE A 120 15.48 -17.25 9.05
CA ILE A 120 14.46 -16.41 9.70
C ILE A 120 13.20 -16.51 8.83
N LEU A 121 12.16 -17.07 9.41
CA LEU A 121 10.87 -17.30 8.76
C LEU A 121 9.90 -16.21 9.18
N GLY A 122 9.59 -15.28 8.28
CA GLY A 122 8.46 -14.37 8.44
C GLY A 122 7.15 -15.10 8.17
N ASP A 123 6.04 -14.63 8.74
CA ASP A 123 4.73 -15.23 8.48
C ASP A 123 4.29 -15.01 7.03
N LEU A 124 4.55 -13.82 6.48
CA LEU A 124 4.27 -13.43 5.10
C LEU A 124 5.51 -12.81 4.45
N HIS A 125 5.58 -12.74 3.12
CA HIS A 125 6.72 -12.17 2.41
C HIS A 125 6.95 -10.68 2.73
N PHE A 126 5.92 -9.92 3.10
CA PHE A 126 6.09 -8.55 3.57
C PHE A 126 6.95 -8.47 4.85
N ASP A 127 6.85 -9.47 5.72
CA ASP A 127 7.65 -9.53 6.95
C ASP A 127 9.13 -9.76 6.63
N GLU A 128 9.46 -10.41 5.50
CA GLU A 128 10.85 -10.61 5.04
C GLU A 128 11.56 -9.27 4.82
N VAL A 129 10.87 -8.32 4.18
CA VAL A 129 11.39 -6.97 3.93
C VAL A 129 11.66 -6.26 5.25
N ASN A 130 10.74 -6.36 6.21
CA ASN A 130 10.90 -5.74 7.53
C ASN A 130 12.03 -6.38 8.35
N ILE A 131 12.16 -7.71 8.29
CA ILE A 131 13.27 -8.44 8.92
C ILE A 131 14.60 -8.01 8.30
N PHE A 132 14.68 -7.94 6.97
CA PHE A 132 15.88 -7.49 6.28
C PHE A 132 16.24 -6.06 6.68
N LYS A 133 15.27 -5.14 6.64
CA LYS A 133 15.45 -3.75 7.05
C LYS A 133 15.95 -3.62 8.49
N LEU A 134 15.40 -4.41 9.42
CA LEU A 134 15.87 -4.47 10.80
C LEU A 134 17.34 -4.88 10.87
N ILE A 135 17.75 -5.91 10.12
CA ILE A 135 19.15 -6.37 10.10
C ILE A 135 20.07 -5.31 9.46
N GLU A 136 19.68 -4.75 8.33
CA GLU A 136 20.48 -3.79 7.57
C GLU A 136 20.78 -2.53 8.37
N GLU A 137 19.72 -1.89 8.89
CA GLU A 137 19.81 -0.63 9.63
C GLU A 137 20.49 -0.80 10.99
N ASN A 138 20.49 -2.01 11.56
CA ASN A 138 21.10 -2.30 12.87
C ASN A 138 22.34 -3.19 12.79
N SER A 139 22.92 -3.37 11.60
CA SER A 139 24.09 -4.24 11.36
C SER A 139 25.25 -3.98 12.33
N ALA A 140 25.54 -2.72 12.64
CA ALA A 140 26.56 -2.35 13.63
C ALA A 140 26.27 -2.87 15.06
N PHE A 141 24.99 -2.93 15.45
CA PHE A 141 24.58 -3.49 16.74
C PHE A 141 24.80 -5.01 16.78
N PHE A 142 24.56 -5.70 15.66
CA PHE A 142 24.87 -7.12 15.53
C PHE A 142 26.38 -7.43 15.59
N GLU A 143 27.22 -6.52 15.09
CA GLU A 143 28.68 -6.66 15.08
C GLU A 143 29.34 -6.31 16.43
N ASP A 144 28.66 -5.53 17.27
CA ASP A 144 29.18 -5.09 18.56
C ASP A 144 29.53 -6.28 19.48
N ARG A 145 30.19 -6.01 20.61
CA ARG A 145 30.59 -7.03 21.60
C ARG A 145 29.45 -7.91 22.08
N TYR A 146 28.21 -7.52 21.86
CA TYR A 146 27.04 -8.30 22.25
C TYR A 146 26.87 -9.59 21.42
N SER A 147 26.57 -9.49 20.12
CA SER A 147 26.25 -10.66 19.27
C SER A 147 27.39 -11.17 18.39
N LYS A 148 28.39 -10.34 18.04
CA LYS A 148 29.54 -10.77 17.21
C LYS A 148 29.16 -11.48 15.91
N ILE A 149 28.07 -11.05 15.32
CA ILE A 149 27.60 -11.51 14.02
C ILE A 149 27.94 -10.43 12.99
N ILE A 150 28.67 -10.82 11.95
CA ILE A 150 29.03 -9.95 10.83
C ILE A 150 28.26 -10.43 9.60
N PHE A 151 27.59 -9.52 8.91
CA PHE A 151 26.85 -9.78 7.67
C PHE A 151 27.71 -9.36 6.46
N LYS A 152 27.95 -10.27 5.52
CA LYS A 152 28.72 -9.98 4.30
C LYS A 152 27.79 -9.62 3.16
N GLU A 153 28.19 -8.63 2.36
CA GLU A 153 27.50 -8.24 1.13
C GLU A 153 26.00 -7.92 1.35
N ILE A 154 25.67 -7.36 2.51
CA ILE A 154 24.28 -7.07 2.90
C ILE A 154 23.59 -6.10 1.93
N SER A 155 24.34 -5.17 1.34
CA SER A 155 23.84 -4.19 0.37
C SER A 155 23.51 -4.76 -1.00
N GLN A 156 23.78 -6.04 -1.26
CA GLN A 156 23.47 -6.71 -2.53
C GLN A 156 22.18 -7.55 -2.45
N GLN A 157 21.33 -7.27 -1.48
CA GLN A 157 20.09 -8.02 -1.23
C GLN A 157 18.84 -7.22 -1.66
N PRO A 158 17.75 -7.90 -2.03
CA PRO A 158 17.68 -9.34 -2.27
C PRO A 158 18.41 -9.74 -3.57
N GLN A 159 18.79 -11.01 -3.69
CA GLN A 159 19.48 -11.55 -4.87
C GLN A 159 18.48 -12.24 -5.82
N PRO A 160 18.56 -12.01 -7.14
CA PRO A 160 17.72 -12.74 -8.10
C PRO A 160 18.14 -14.20 -8.20
N MET A 161 17.17 -15.11 -8.18
CA MET A 161 17.36 -16.55 -8.37
C MET A 161 17.18 -16.97 -9.84
N GLU A 162 17.71 -18.14 -10.20
CA GLU A 162 17.54 -18.74 -11.55
C GLU A 162 16.07 -18.98 -11.94
N ASN A 163 15.16 -19.09 -10.96
CA ASN A 163 13.73 -19.27 -11.19
C ASN A 163 12.97 -17.94 -11.37
N GLY A 164 13.66 -16.80 -11.29
CA GLY A 164 13.09 -15.46 -11.46
C GLY A 164 12.47 -14.85 -10.20
N LEU A 165 12.58 -15.50 -9.04
CA LEU A 165 12.21 -14.94 -7.74
C LEU A 165 13.43 -14.35 -7.04
N ASP A 166 13.19 -13.41 -6.13
CA ASP A 166 14.24 -12.82 -5.29
C ASP A 166 14.40 -13.62 -3.98
N ILE A 167 15.62 -13.64 -3.44
CA ILE A 167 15.92 -14.27 -2.15
C ILE A 167 16.85 -13.39 -1.32
N TYR A 168 16.52 -13.23 -0.05
CA TYR A 168 17.45 -12.74 0.95
C TYR A 168 18.35 -13.89 1.40
N ARG A 169 19.59 -13.93 0.89
CA ARG A 169 20.60 -14.91 1.27
C ARG A 169 21.92 -14.21 1.54
N ILE A 170 22.30 -14.17 2.82
CA ILE A 170 23.43 -13.40 3.33
C ILE A 170 24.47 -14.38 3.89
N ASP A 171 25.71 -14.27 3.45
CA ASP A 171 26.82 -14.98 4.09
C ASP A 171 27.22 -14.24 5.38
N CYS A 172 27.39 -14.97 6.48
CA CYS A 172 27.61 -14.40 7.80
C CYS A 172 28.82 -15.03 8.51
N GLN A 173 29.33 -14.31 9.51
CA GLN A 173 30.37 -14.79 10.42
C GLN A 173 29.97 -14.60 11.87
N TYR A 174 30.19 -15.64 12.67
CA TYR A 174 30.02 -15.62 14.12
C TYR A 174 31.37 -15.88 14.81
N THR A 175 31.73 -15.05 15.79
CA THR A 175 32.97 -15.22 16.57
C THR A 175 32.67 -15.68 18.00
N LYS A 176 33.04 -16.92 18.31
CA LYS A 176 32.84 -17.51 19.65
C LYS A 176 33.91 -17.04 20.63
N LYS A 177 33.48 -16.52 21.79
CA LYS A 177 34.34 -16.04 22.89
C LYS A 177 34.80 -17.17 23.83
N ILE A 178 35.44 -18.19 23.28
CA ILE A 178 36.23 -19.14 24.08
C ILE A 178 37.67 -18.99 23.60
N SER A 179 38.65 -18.98 24.50
CA SER A 179 40.06 -18.92 24.11
C SER A 179 40.53 -20.30 23.64
N PRO A 180 41.06 -20.46 22.41
CA PRO A 180 41.27 -19.43 21.37
C PRO A 180 39.99 -19.08 20.60
N PHE A 181 39.83 -17.79 20.25
CA PHE A 181 38.67 -17.32 19.50
C PHE A 181 38.48 -18.13 18.22
N THR A 182 37.27 -18.66 18.02
CA THR A 182 36.94 -19.47 16.86
C THR A 182 35.89 -18.77 16.03
N VAL A 183 36.14 -18.64 14.72
CA VAL A 183 35.22 -18.04 13.76
C VAL A 183 34.45 -19.14 13.04
N TYR A 184 33.14 -18.98 12.96
CA TYR A 184 32.24 -19.87 12.24
C TYR A 184 31.54 -19.08 11.14
N ASN A 185 31.63 -19.56 9.90
CA ASN A 185 30.81 -19.01 8.82
C ASN A 185 29.43 -19.70 8.83
N PHE A 186 28.38 -18.94 8.54
CA PHE A 186 27.03 -19.47 8.36
C PHE A 186 26.31 -18.75 7.21
N GLU A 187 25.31 -19.40 6.63
CA GLU A 187 24.41 -18.80 5.64
C GLU A 187 23.12 -18.39 6.36
N LEU A 188 22.70 -17.14 6.20
CA LEU A 188 21.41 -16.64 6.68
C LEU A 188 20.44 -16.53 5.50
N GLN A 189 19.25 -17.10 5.63
CA GLN A 189 18.14 -16.93 4.70
C GLN A 189 16.96 -16.26 5.40
N ILE A 190 16.34 -15.27 4.74
CA ILE A 190 15.08 -14.67 5.18
C ILE A 190 14.01 -15.08 4.16
N LYS A 191 12.92 -15.69 4.63
CA LYS A 191 11.84 -16.23 3.79
C LYS A 191 10.51 -16.21 4.53
N SER A 192 9.40 -16.21 3.81
CA SER A 192 8.09 -16.49 4.38
C SER A 192 7.96 -17.99 4.70
N GLN A 193 7.02 -18.33 5.59
CA GLN A 193 6.73 -19.73 5.90
C GLN A 193 6.31 -20.51 4.65
N LEU A 194 5.40 -19.96 3.84
CA LEU A 194 4.91 -20.64 2.64
C LEU A 194 5.99 -20.73 1.56
N MET A 195 6.82 -19.69 1.38
CA MET A 195 7.95 -19.76 0.45
C MET A 195 9.04 -20.72 0.89
N SER A 196 9.33 -20.81 2.19
CA SER A 196 10.24 -21.85 2.68
C SER A 196 9.68 -23.25 2.42
N ALA A 197 8.37 -23.46 2.66
CA ALA A 197 7.74 -24.76 2.43
C ALA A 197 7.76 -25.14 0.94
N TRP A 198 7.41 -24.20 0.06
CA TRP A 198 7.47 -24.38 -1.40
C TRP A 198 8.89 -24.69 -1.88
N ALA A 199 9.90 -23.95 -1.42
CA ALA A 199 11.30 -24.18 -1.78
C ALA A 199 11.79 -25.56 -1.29
N ASP A 200 11.40 -25.98 -0.08
CA ASP A 200 11.74 -27.29 0.45
C ASP A 200 11.06 -28.42 -0.37
N MET A 201 9.81 -28.23 -0.83
CA MET A 201 9.12 -29.16 -1.75
C MET A 201 9.81 -29.23 -3.11
N GLU A 202 10.16 -28.10 -3.70
CA GLU A 202 10.90 -28.03 -4.96
C GLU A 202 12.22 -28.79 -4.86
N HIS A 203 12.98 -28.56 -3.78
CA HIS A 203 14.25 -29.24 -3.53
C HIS A 203 14.10 -30.76 -3.37
N GLN A 204 13.05 -31.23 -2.69
CA GLN A 204 12.80 -32.66 -2.52
C GLN A 204 12.37 -33.36 -3.82
N GLN A 205 11.47 -32.73 -4.58
CA GLN A 205 10.87 -33.36 -5.76
C GLN A 205 11.76 -33.27 -7.01
N TYR A 206 12.45 -32.15 -7.24
CA TYR A 206 13.11 -31.90 -8.52
C TYR A 206 14.64 -31.90 -8.46
N TYR A 207 15.25 -31.49 -7.34
CA TYR A 207 16.70 -31.34 -7.26
C TYR A 207 17.45 -32.67 -7.05
N LYS A 208 16.89 -33.62 -6.29
CA LYS A 208 17.57 -34.90 -5.97
C LYS A 208 17.27 -36.06 -6.95
N ASN A 209 16.17 -36.01 -7.71
CA ASN A 209 15.66 -37.19 -8.45
C ASN A 209 15.72 -37.10 -9.99
N PHE A 210 16.02 -35.95 -10.60
CA PHE A 210 15.71 -35.75 -12.03
C PHE A 210 16.79 -35.03 -12.87
N ILE A 211 18.08 -35.19 -12.55
CA ILE A 211 19.16 -34.66 -13.41
C ILE A 211 19.10 -35.22 -14.85
N PHE A 212 18.51 -36.41 -15.05
CA PHE A 212 18.40 -37.08 -16.36
C PHE A 212 16.98 -37.28 -16.88
N ASN A 213 15.95 -36.67 -16.28
CA ASN A 213 14.57 -36.94 -16.68
C ASN A 213 13.97 -35.82 -17.54
N PRO A 214 13.48 -36.11 -18.75
CA PRO A 214 12.74 -35.17 -19.61
C PRO A 214 11.61 -34.42 -18.89
N ILE A 215 11.06 -35.00 -17.82
CA ILE A 215 9.99 -34.43 -17.00
C ILE A 215 10.43 -33.13 -16.29
N ARG A 216 11.73 -32.92 -16.02
CA ARG A 216 12.21 -31.68 -15.37
C ARG A 216 11.83 -30.43 -16.15
N ASN A 217 11.94 -30.49 -17.48
CA ASN A 217 11.59 -29.36 -18.35
C ASN A 217 10.09 -29.04 -18.34
N THR A 218 9.24 -30.01 -18.00
CA THR A 218 7.79 -29.80 -17.86
C THR A 218 7.36 -29.42 -16.45
N SER A 219 8.01 -29.97 -15.41
CA SER A 219 7.61 -29.74 -14.02
C SER A 219 8.19 -28.47 -13.41
N GLN A 220 9.39 -28.05 -13.84
CA GLN A 220 10.00 -26.83 -13.31
C GLN A 220 9.16 -25.57 -13.61
N PRO A 221 8.64 -25.36 -14.84
CA PRO A 221 7.74 -24.23 -15.10
C PRO A 221 6.48 -24.27 -14.23
N ILE A 222 5.88 -25.45 -14.07
CA ILE A 222 4.68 -25.61 -13.21
C ILE A 222 5.01 -25.24 -11.76
N MET A 223 6.15 -25.68 -11.24
CA MET A 223 6.56 -25.36 -9.87
C MET A 223 6.79 -23.86 -9.69
N ASN A 224 7.38 -23.18 -10.68
CA ASN A 224 7.53 -21.73 -10.68
C ASN A 224 6.16 -21.02 -10.65
N GLU A 225 5.17 -21.49 -11.42
CA GLU A 225 3.81 -20.94 -11.37
C GLU A 225 3.13 -21.18 -10.02
N VAL A 226 3.35 -22.34 -9.38
CA VAL A 226 2.89 -22.58 -8.00
C VAL A 226 3.52 -21.55 -7.04
N GLY A 227 4.81 -21.26 -7.17
CA GLY A 227 5.48 -20.23 -6.36
C GLY A 227 4.82 -18.86 -6.50
N LYS A 228 4.51 -18.44 -7.74
CA LYS A 228 3.80 -17.18 -8.01
C LYS A 228 2.39 -17.14 -7.40
N LEU A 229 1.64 -18.23 -7.48
CA LEU A 229 0.30 -18.30 -6.88
C LEU A 229 0.35 -18.19 -5.35
N ILE A 230 1.35 -18.79 -4.71
CA ILE A 230 1.54 -18.65 -3.27
C ILE A 230 1.88 -17.20 -2.92
N TYR A 231 2.76 -16.55 -3.68
CA TYR A 231 3.07 -15.13 -3.49
C TYR A 231 1.81 -14.24 -3.59
N GLN A 232 0.97 -14.45 -4.61
CA GLN A 232 -0.32 -13.75 -4.75
C GLN A 232 -1.29 -14.05 -3.61
N THR A 233 -1.26 -15.27 -3.07
CA THR A 233 -2.09 -15.63 -1.91
C THR A 233 -1.64 -14.87 -0.67
N GLU A 234 -0.34 -14.73 -0.46
CA GLU A 234 0.19 -13.93 0.64
C GLU A 234 -0.16 -12.45 0.51
N GLU A 235 -0.17 -11.87 -0.69
CA GLU A 235 -0.64 -10.50 -0.93
C GLU A 235 -2.08 -10.28 -0.43
N LEU A 236 -2.96 -11.26 -0.64
CA LEU A 236 -4.32 -11.21 -0.12
C LEU A 236 -4.35 -11.32 1.41
N LEU A 237 -3.50 -12.16 2.00
CA LEU A 237 -3.37 -12.28 3.45
C LEU A 237 -2.84 -10.99 4.09
N ILE A 238 -1.91 -10.29 3.44
CA ILE A 238 -1.41 -8.98 3.90
C ILE A 238 -2.55 -7.97 3.93
N LYS A 239 -3.41 -7.92 2.91
CA LYS A 239 -4.59 -7.03 2.90
C LYS A 239 -5.53 -7.32 4.06
N ILE A 240 -5.78 -8.60 4.35
CA ILE A 240 -6.60 -8.99 5.51
C ILE A 240 -5.92 -8.56 6.83
N ARG A 241 -4.62 -8.81 6.99
CA ARG A 241 -3.87 -8.39 8.18
C ARG A 241 -3.90 -6.88 8.38
N ASN A 242 -3.77 -6.10 7.31
CA ASN A 242 -3.82 -4.64 7.39
C ASN A 242 -5.24 -4.13 7.62
N SER A 243 -6.26 -4.86 7.15
CA SER A 243 -7.65 -4.52 7.44
C SER A 243 -7.95 -4.55 8.95
N GLU A 244 -7.26 -5.38 9.76
CA GLU A 244 -7.35 -5.35 11.23
C GLU A 244 -7.06 -3.98 11.85
N LYS A 245 -6.24 -3.14 11.21
CA LYS A 245 -6.02 -1.74 11.63
C LYS A 245 -7.18 -0.82 11.22
N GLU A 246 -7.89 -1.13 10.14
CA GLU A 246 -9.12 -0.45 9.73
C GLU A 246 -10.32 -0.83 10.63
N TYR A 247 -10.26 -1.97 11.34
CA TYR A 247 -11.36 -2.40 12.23
C TYR A 247 -11.65 -1.44 13.38
N SER A 248 -10.70 -0.67 13.91
CA SER A 248 -11.00 0.32 14.97
C SER A 248 -11.84 1.48 14.43
N GLU A 249 -11.50 1.99 13.25
CA GLU A 249 -12.26 3.04 12.58
C GLU A 249 -13.63 2.52 12.09
N ILE A 250 -13.68 1.26 11.63
CA ILE A 250 -14.93 0.58 11.30
C ILE A 250 -15.76 0.36 12.56
N GLN A 251 -15.16 0.00 13.70
CA GLN A 251 -15.88 -0.20 14.96
C GLN A 251 -16.52 1.10 15.45
N GLU A 252 -15.81 2.23 15.39
CA GLU A 252 -16.38 3.54 15.72
C GLU A 252 -17.58 3.88 14.82
N ARG A 253 -17.49 3.58 13.51
CA ARG A 253 -18.59 3.76 12.57
C ARG A 253 -19.76 2.81 12.83
N LEU A 254 -19.49 1.57 13.25
CA LEU A 254 -20.52 0.59 13.63
C LEU A 254 -21.22 1.03 14.92
N ASP A 255 -20.48 1.47 15.91
CA ASP A 255 -21.00 2.01 17.17
C ASP A 255 -21.86 3.26 16.91
N PHE A 256 -21.39 4.17 16.05
CA PHE A 256 -22.14 5.33 15.61
C PHE A 256 -23.44 4.94 14.87
N THR A 257 -23.37 3.96 13.96
CA THR A 257 -24.57 3.47 13.25
C THR A 257 -25.58 2.86 14.23
N ALA A 258 -25.11 2.17 15.27
CA ALA A 258 -25.97 1.67 16.34
C ALA A 258 -26.61 2.82 17.14
N THR A 259 -25.86 3.87 17.48
CA THR A 259 -26.40 5.08 18.14
C THR A 259 -27.47 5.76 17.29
N LEU A 260 -27.27 5.88 15.97
CA LEU A 260 -28.32 6.37 15.06
C LEU A 260 -29.56 5.48 15.11
N GLY A 261 -29.38 4.16 15.14
CA GLY A 261 -30.45 3.19 15.34
C GLY A 261 -31.28 3.49 16.60
N ASP A 262 -30.62 3.70 17.74
CA ASP A 262 -31.27 3.95 19.03
C ASP A 262 -32.02 5.30 19.12
N ILE A 263 -31.64 6.28 18.29
CA ILE A 263 -32.28 7.60 18.28
C ILE A 263 -33.43 7.64 17.27
N TYR A 264 -33.21 7.14 16.05
CA TYR A 264 -34.07 7.41 14.89
C TYR A 264 -34.91 6.22 14.43
N SER A 265 -34.66 4.98 14.90
CA SER A 265 -35.38 3.81 14.37
C SER A 265 -36.90 3.91 14.56
N GLU A 266 -37.36 4.30 15.75
CA GLU A 266 -38.78 4.46 16.02
C GLU A 266 -39.40 5.57 15.16
N PHE A 267 -38.68 6.68 14.98
CA PHE A 267 -39.11 7.79 14.13
C PHE A 267 -39.26 7.38 12.66
N ILE A 268 -38.27 6.67 12.10
CA ILE A 268 -38.28 6.19 10.72
C ILE A 268 -39.36 5.12 10.52
N GLN A 269 -39.47 4.15 11.44
CA GLN A 269 -40.48 3.10 11.39
C GLN A 269 -41.90 3.67 11.45
N ASN A 270 -42.15 4.64 12.32
CA ASN A 270 -43.48 5.26 12.43
C ASN A 270 -43.83 6.12 11.22
N SER A 271 -42.84 6.74 10.57
CA SER A 271 -43.07 7.63 9.43
C SER A 271 -43.21 6.87 8.10
N LEU A 272 -42.46 5.79 7.91
CA LEU A 272 -42.36 5.08 6.63
C LEU A 272 -42.87 3.62 6.68
N THR A 273 -43.17 3.07 7.85
CA THR A 273 -43.62 1.68 8.04
C THR A 273 -42.64 0.63 7.48
N ILE A 274 -41.33 0.95 7.47
CA ILE A 274 -40.25 0.08 6.98
C ILE A 274 -39.15 -0.07 8.04
N SER A 275 -38.27 -1.07 7.86
CA SER A 275 -37.09 -1.21 8.72
C SER A 275 -36.15 -0.01 8.54
N ALA A 276 -35.74 0.59 9.65
CA ALA A 276 -34.83 1.72 9.68
C ALA A 276 -33.37 1.31 9.43
N GLU A 277 -33.00 0.07 9.76
CA GLU A 277 -31.61 -0.40 9.76
C GLU A 277 -30.92 -0.31 8.38
N PRO A 278 -31.51 -0.79 7.25
CA PRO A 278 -30.88 -0.64 5.94
C PRO A 278 -30.74 0.82 5.50
N MET A 279 -31.72 1.66 5.85
CA MET A 279 -31.71 3.08 5.48
C MET A 279 -30.62 3.84 6.25
N LEU A 280 -30.56 3.64 7.57
CA LEU A 280 -29.56 4.25 8.44
C LEU A 280 -28.15 3.79 8.08
N THR A 281 -27.95 2.52 7.72
CA THR A 281 -26.65 2.01 7.27
C THR A 281 -26.14 2.74 6.03
N ASN A 282 -27.02 3.05 5.08
CA ASN A 282 -26.62 3.71 3.83
C ASN A 282 -26.30 5.20 4.01
N VAL A 283 -26.94 5.85 4.99
CA VAL A 283 -26.69 7.28 5.29
C VAL A 283 -25.68 7.50 6.40
N SER A 284 -25.33 6.47 7.20
CA SER A 284 -24.54 6.61 8.43
C SER A 284 -23.16 7.16 8.17
N GLY A 285 -22.56 6.80 7.04
CA GLY A 285 -21.29 7.37 6.65
C GLY A 285 -21.38 8.90 6.53
N ALA A 286 -22.32 9.41 5.73
CA ALA A 286 -22.50 10.85 5.50
C ALA A 286 -22.78 11.59 6.81
N LEU A 287 -23.63 11.00 7.63
CA LEU A 287 -23.95 11.50 8.96
C LEU A 287 -22.74 11.50 9.89
N TYR A 288 -21.91 10.47 9.87
CA TYR A 288 -20.70 10.39 10.70
C TYR A 288 -19.77 11.57 10.42
N MET A 289 -19.58 11.94 9.15
CA MET A 289 -18.77 13.10 8.79
C MET A 289 -19.39 14.43 9.24
N LEU A 290 -20.71 14.55 9.12
CA LEU A 290 -21.44 15.75 9.53
C LEU A 290 -21.49 15.89 11.06
N ASN A 291 -21.41 14.79 11.80
CA ASN A 291 -21.52 14.76 13.25
C ASN A 291 -20.43 15.63 13.90
N ASP A 292 -19.20 15.55 13.40
CA ASP A 292 -18.06 16.29 13.94
C ASP A 292 -18.08 17.79 13.62
N ILE A 293 -18.93 18.20 12.67
CA ILE A 293 -19.03 19.60 12.23
C ILE A 293 -20.27 20.27 12.83
N ILE A 294 -21.38 19.55 12.84
CA ILE A 294 -22.64 20.05 13.39
C ILE A 294 -22.65 19.93 14.90
N GLU A 295 -22.01 18.87 15.44
CA GLU A 295 -21.97 18.49 16.84
C GLU A 295 -23.38 18.40 17.44
N PRO A 296 -24.26 17.49 17.01
CA PRO A 296 -25.67 17.44 17.44
C PRO A 296 -25.86 17.30 18.96
N ASP A 297 -26.94 17.87 19.50
CA ASP A 297 -27.39 17.66 20.89
C ASP A 297 -28.45 16.56 20.92
N GLU A 298 -28.05 15.36 21.37
CA GLU A 298 -28.94 14.20 21.43
C GLU A 298 -30.18 14.41 22.31
N GLU A 299 -30.07 15.12 23.43
CA GLU A 299 -31.19 15.34 24.34
C GLU A 299 -32.22 16.27 23.68
N ALA A 300 -31.74 17.34 23.05
CA ALA A 300 -32.58 18.24 22.27
C ALA A 300 -33.25 17.51 21.08
N ILE A 301 -32.52 16.65 20.37
CA ILE A 301 -33.07 15.86 19.26
C ILE A 301 -34.19 14.95 19.74
N ARG A 302 -33.98 14.18 20.81
CA ARG A 302 -35.00 13.28 21.37
C ARG A 302 -36.25 14.06 21.79
N LYS A 303 -36.10 15.29 22.29
CA LYS A 303 -37.22 16.17 22.61
C LYS A 303 -37.96 16.64 21.35
N ILE A 304 -37.26 17.00 20.28
CA ILE A 304 -37.84 17.40 19.00
C ILE A 304 -38.63 16.25 18.38
N ILE A 305 -38.06 15.04 18.33
CA ILE A 305 -38.74 13.84 17.82
C ILE A 305 -40.03 13.56 18.61
N LYS A 306 -39.95 13.60 19.95
CA LYS A 306 -41.14 13.41 20.83
C LYS A 306 -42.21 14.48 20.65
N SER A 307 -41.85 15.68 20.18
CA SER A 307 -42.82 16.74 19.90
C SER A 307 -43.65 16.50 18.63
N GLY A 308 -43.37 15.41 17.90
CA GLY A 308 -44.09 15.03 16.69
C GLY A 308 -43.58 15.75 15.45
N PHE A 309 -42.29 16.13 15.42
CA PHE A 309 -41.67 16.70 14.22
C PHE A 309 -41.80 15.72 13.06
N LEU A 310 -42.59 16.09 12.06
CA LEU A 310 -42.70 15.40 10.78
C LEU A 310 -41.92 16.23 9.76
N TYR A 311 -40.81 15.67 9.27
CA TYR A 311 -40.10 16.30 8.17
C TYR A 311 -41.01 16.30 6.94
N THR A 312 -41.39 17.49 6.49
CA THR A 312 -42.07 17.69 5.22
C THR A 312 -41.17 18.59 4.40
N PRO A 313 -40.57 18.10 3.30
CA PRO A 313 -39.76 18.94 2.44
C PRO A 313 -40.60 20.11 1.93
N PRO A 314 -40.11 21.36 2.02
CA PRO A 314 -40.81 22.48 1.43
C PRO A 314 -40.86 22.32 -0.10
N ALA A 315 -42.01 22.67 -0.69
CA ALA A 315 -42.17 22.74 -2.14
C ALA A 315 -41.43 23.97 -2.65
N ILE A 316 -40.40 23.75 -3.47
CA ILE A 316 -39.56 24.81 -4.02
C ILE A 316 -39.43 24.58 -5.52
N GLU A 317 -39.75 25.61 -6.31
CA GLU A 317 -39.64 25.58 -7.75
C GLU A 317 -38.45 26.44 -8.20
N GLY A 318 -37.41 25.78 -8.72
CA GLY A 318 -36.23 26.44 -9.29
C GLY A 318 -35.25 27.01 -8.25
N GLY A 319 -34.02 27.30 -8.69
CA GLY A 319 -32.93 27.82 -7.85
C GLY A 319 -31.60 27.09 -8.07
N GLU A 320 -30.54 27.55 -7.41
CA GLU A 320 -29.18 26.97 -7.51
C GLU A 320 -29.09 25.52 -7.00
N HIS A 321 -30.11 25.06 -6.27
CA HIS A 321 -30.18 23.72 -5.67
C HIS A 321 -31.17 22.77 -6.35
N SER A 322 -31.65 23.09 -7.56
CA SER A 322 -32.64 22.30 -8.29
C SER A 322 -32.25 20.82 -8.46
N HIS A 323 -30.95 20.53 -8.59
CA HIS A 323 -30.42 19.18 -8.72
C HIS A 323 -30.54 18.37 -7.41
N TYR A 324 -30.17 18.97 -6.28
CA TYR A 324 -30.35 18.33 -4.97
C TYR A 324 -31.83 18.07 -4.67
N ILE A 325 -32.69 19.06 -4.98
CA ILE A 325 -34.15 18.93 -4.82
C ILE A 325 -34.68 17.76 -5.67
N ALA A 326 -34.25 17.65 -6.94
CA ALA A 326 -34.63 16.54 -7.80
C ALA A 326 -34.18 15.16 -7.25
N LEU A 327 -32.97 15.09 -6.68
CA LEU A 327 -32.47 13.88 -6.01
C LEU A 327 -33.27 13.53 -4.77
N ARG A 328 -33.49 14.50 -3.88
CA ARG A 328 -34.33 14.34 -2.69
C ARG A 328 -35.72 13.84 -3.05
N ASP A 329 -36.33 14.37 -4.10
CA ASP A 329 -37.69 14.00 -4.49
C ASP A 329 -37.76 12.61 -5.15
N THR A 330 -36.62 12.03 -5.54
CA THR A 330 -36.53 10.71 -6.18
C THR A 330 -35.89 9.62 -5.32
N ASP A 331 -35.21 9.97 -4.22
CA ASP A 331 -34.51 9.02 -3.34
C ASP A 331 -34.83 9.24 -1.85
N PHE A 332 -35.43 8.21 -1.23
CA PHE A 332 -35.77 8.21 0.19
C PHE A 332 -34.56 8.28 1.13
N GLN A 333 -33.39 7.78 0.73
CA GLN A 333 -32.18 7.84 1.55
C GLN A 333 -31.67 9.28 1.67
N ILE A 334 -31.81 10.07 0.60
CA ILE A 334 -31.51 11.50 0.63
C ILE A 334 -32.49 12.23 1.54
N GLN A 335 -33.80 11.91 1.48
CA GLN A 335 -34.78 12.49 2.40
C GLN A 335 -34.49 12.16 3.87
N ILE A 336 -34.01 10.95 4.16
CA ILE A 336 -33.65 10.54 5.53
C ILE A 336 -32.39 11.27 6.00
N LEU A 337 -31.34 11.33 5.17
CA LEU A 337 -30.12 12.10 5.43
C LEU A 337 -30.45 13.56 5.74
N GLU A 338 -31.33 14.14 4.94
CA GLU A 338 -31.78 15.52 5.10
C GLU A 338 -32.60 15.73 6.37
N ALA A 339 -33.57 14.86 6.64
CA ALA A 339 -34.41 14.94 7.84
C ALA A 339 -33.57 14.88 9.12
N ILE A 340 -32.58 13.98 9.17
CA ILE A 340 -31.69 13.81 10.32
C ILE A 340 -30.77 15.01 10.48
N SER A 341 -30.12 15.47 9.40
CA SER A 341 -29.24 16.65 9.48
C SER A 341 -30.00 17.92 9.84
N LEU A 342 -31.21 18.14 9.33
CA LEU A 342 -32.10 19.22 9.76
C LEU A 342 -32.40 19.17 11.27
N LEU A 343 -32.67 17.98 11.82
CA LEU A 343 -32.85 17.80 13.26
C LEU A 343 -31.59 18.21 14.03
N TRP A 344 -30.41 17.87 13.52
CA TRP A 344 -29.13 18.21 14.17
C TRP A 344 -28.91 19.71 14.21
N TYR A 345 -29.13 20.42 13.10
CA TYR A 345 -29.01 21.87 13.12
C TYR A 345 -30.02 22.55 14.04
N LYS A 346 -31.27 22.06 14.07
CA LYS A 346 -32.29 22.56 15.01
C LYS A 346 -31.89 22.32 16.47
N SER A 347 -31.29 21.17 16.77
CA SER A 347 -30.86 20.82 18.12
C SER A 347 -29.83 21.80 18.69
N LYS A 348 -28.96 22.33 17.82
CA LYS A 348 -27.90 23.28 18.19
C LYS A 348 -28.37 24.73 18.22
N ASN A 349 -29.67 24.99 18.02
CA ASN A 349 -30.21 26.33 17.80
C ASN A 349 -29.46 27.11 16.69
N LYS A 350 -28.78 26.40 15.77
CA LYS A 350 -28.18 27.03 14.57
C LYS A 350 -29.29 27.59 13.66
N PHE A 351 -30.53 27.11 13.82
CA PHE A 351 -31.73 27.64 13.18
C PHE A 351 -32.78 28.06 14.23
N CYS A 352 -32.88 29.37 14.51
CA CYS A 352 -33.98 29.97 15.26
C CYS A 352 -34.54 31.17 14.47
N GLY A 353 -35.71 31.04 13.83
CA GLY A 353 -36.40 32.12 13.09
C GLY A 353 -37.08 31.66 11.78
N GLU A 354 -37.62 32.61 11.00
CA GLU A 354 -38.04 32.41 9.59
C GLU A 354 -36.77 32.20 8.74
N PHE A 355 -36.36 30.94 8.61
CA PHE A 355 -35.17 30.56 7.87
C PHE A 355 -35.55 29.99 6.50
N SER A 356 -34.85 30.41 5.44
CA SER A 356 -35.10 29.88 4.09
C SER A 356 -34.51 28.48 3.96
N TYR A 357 -35.19 27.61 3.22
CA TYR A 357 -34.67 26.28 2.93
C TYR A 357 -33.40 26.32 2.07
N ASP A 358 -33.22 27.36 1.24
CA ASP A 358 -32.00 27.56 0.45
C ASP A 358 -30.77 27.75 1.35
N ASP A 359 -30.95 28.48 2.46
CA ASP A 359 -29.89 28.70 3.44
C ASP A 359 -29.50 27.37 4.12
N TYR A 360 -30.46 26.44 4.30
CA TYR A 360 -30.18 25.11 4.85
C TYR A 360 -29.35 24.28 3.86
N ILE A 361 -29.77 24.19 2.60
CA ILE A 361 -29.06 23.39 1.60
C ILE A 361 -27.63 23.92 1.43
N SER A 362 -27.46 25.24 1.38
CA SER A 362 -26.14 25.86 1.29
C SER A 362 -25.23 25.44 2.45
N GLN A 363 -25.71 25.56 3.69
CA GLN A 363 -24.95 25.14 4.88
C GLN A 363 -24.70 23.63 4.93
N PHE A 364 -25.69 22.81 4.54
CA PHE A 364 -25.53 21.36 4.45
C PHE A 364 -24.41 21.00 3.48
N ASN A 365 -24.38 21.61 2.29
CA ASN A 365 -23.36 21.34 1.28
C ASN A 365 -21.97 21.78 1.73
N GLU A 366 -21.84 22.95 2.35
CA GLU A 366 -20.57 23.43 2.88
C GLU A 366 -20.03 22.50 3.96
N HIS A 367 -20.84 22.13 4.96
CA HIS A 367 -20.41 21.22 6.01
C HIS A 367 -20.14 19.81 5.49
N PHE A 368 -20.92 19.32 4.53
CA PHE A 368 -20.66 18.02 3.91
C PHE A 368 -19.29 18.00 3.20
N LEU A 369 -18.98 19.07 2.47
CA LEU A 369 -17.73 19.26 1.75
C LEU A 369 -16.53 19.42 2.69
N ASP A 370 -16.66 20.20 3.75
CA ASP A 370 -15.64 20.30 4.80
C ASP A 370 -15.40 18.94 5.48
N GLY A 371 -16.47 18.16 5.68
CA GLY A 371 -16.37 16.79 6.17
C GLY A 371 -15.54 15.91 5.22
N LEU A 372 -15.77 16.01 3.91
CA LEU A 372 -15.00 15.26 2.89
C LEU A 372 -13.52 15.64 2.95
N ILE A 373 -13.23 16.94 3.01
CA ILE A 373 -11.87 17.45 3.07
C ILE A 373 -11.12 16.90 4.28
N ARG A 374 -11.73 16.92 5.48
CA ARG A 374 -11.13 16.38 6.70
C ARG A 374 -10.95 14.86 6.64
N THR A 375 -12.01 14.15 6.24
CA THR A 375 -12.01 12.67 6.17
C THR A 375 -10.93 12.17 5.23
N PHE A 376 -10.75 12.84 4.10
CA PHE A 376 -9.76 12.48 3.09
C PHE A 376 -8.44 13.25 3.22
N LYS A 377 -8.23 14.01 4.30
CA LYS A 377 -6.99 14.78 4.58
C LYS A 377 -6.56 15.67 3.40
N LEU A 378 -7.51 16.37 2.79
CA LEU A 378 -7.33 17.23 1.60
C LEU A 378 -7.15 18.71 1.96
N GLU A 379 -6.74 19.04 3.19
CA GLU A 379 -6.70 20.42 3.68
C GLU A 379 -5.82 21.33 2.81
N ALA A 380 -4.68 20.81 2.33
CA ALA A 380 -3.78 21.52 1.42
C ALA A 380 -4.39 21.80 0.04
N LEU A 381 -5.47 21.08 -0.33
CA LEU A 381 -6.12 21.13 -1.62
C LEU A 381 -7.59 21.58 -1.53
N ALA A 382 -7.98 22.16 -0.39
CA ALA A 382 -9.36 22.44 -0.06
C ALA A 382 -10.06 23.25 -1.15
N ASP A 383 -9.51 24.41 -1.54
CA ASP A 383 -10.16 25.31 -2.50
C ASP A 383 -10.38 24.68 -3.88
N ASN A 384 -9.37 23.94 -4.37
CA ASN A 384 -9.45 23.21 -5.63
C ASN A 384 -10.50 22.10 -5.57
N PHE A 385 -10.53 21.35 -4.46
CA PHE A 385 -11.51 20.31 -4.24
C PHE A 385 -12.93 20.88 -4.11
N LYS A 386 -13.10 22.04 -3.46
CA LYS A 386 -14.39 22.73 -3.34
C LYS A 386 -14.92 23.15 -4.70
N CYS A 387 -14.09 23.77 -5.54
CA CYS A 387 -14.49 24.17 -6.89
C CYS A 387 -14.90 22.95 -7.75
N PHE A 388 -14.09 21.89 -7.73
CA PHE A 388 -14.42 20.62 -8.39
C PHE A 388 -15.75 20.05 -7.89
N TRP A 389 -15.98 20.09 -6.57
CA TRP A 389 -17.21 19.61 -5.96
C TRP A 389 -18.44 20.40 -6.41
N TYR A 390 -18.37 21.74 -6.43
CA TYR A 390 -19.48 22.58 -6.91
C TYR A 390 -19.82 22.31 -8.38
N MET A 391 -18.82 22.00 -9.22
CA MET A 391 -19.05 21.58 -10.60
C MET A 391 -19.74 20.22 -10.68
N LEU A 392 -19.29 19.23 -9.91
CA LEU A 392 -19.92 17.91 -9.86
C LEU A 392 -21.37 17.99 -9.35
N PHE A 393 -21.60 18.77 -8.30
CA PHE A 393 -22.91 18.98 -7.68
C PHE A 393 -23.94 19.53 -8.67
N LYS A 394 -23.51 20.44 -9.56
CA LYS A 394 -24.38 21.04 -10.58
C LYS A 394 -24.75 20.08 -11.71
N GLU A 395 -24.00 19.00 -11.91
CA GLU A 395 -24.09 18.18 -13.13
C GLU A 395 -24.53 16.73 -12.87
N ILE A 396 -24.19 16.18 -11.70
CA ILE A 396 -24.44 14.79 -11.35
C ILE A 396 -25.78 14.65 -10.62
N ASN A 397 -26.68 13.88 -11.24
CA ASN A 397 -27.98 13.53 -10.69
C ASN A 397 -27.99 12.07 -10.21
N VAL A 398 -27.06 11.74 -9.30
CA VAL A 398 -26.97 10.39 -8.70
C VAL A 398 -26.86 10.52 -7.18
N SER A 399 -27.77 9.88 -6.44
CA SER A 399 -27.83 9.96 -4.97
C SER A 399 -26.62 9.35 -4.28
N ASP A 400 -25.94 8.40 -4.91
CA ASP A 400 -24.67 7.82 -4.45
C ASP A 400 -23.61 8.88 -4.10
N VAL A 401 -23.71 10.07 -4.70
CA VAL A 401 -22.82 11.19 -4.40
C VAL A 401 -22.89 11.59 -2.92
N TYR A 402 -24.04 11.48 -2.26
CA TYR A 402 -24.15 11.82 -0.83
C TYR A 402 -24.01 10.61 0.09
N LEU A 403 -24.11 9.39 -0.46
CA LEU A 403 -24.32 8.18 0.34
C LEU A 403 -23.07 7.30 0.38
N SER A 404 -22.27 7.28 -0.69
CA SER A 404 -21.15 6.35 -0.84
C SER A 404 -19.80 6.98 -0.52
N ILE A 405 -19.48 7.17 0.76
CA ILE A 405 -18.18 7.75 1.18
C ILE A 405 -16.98 6.96 0.68
N SER A 406 -17.06 5.64 0.66
CA SER A 406 -15.96 4.78 0.20
C SER A 406 -15.55 5.07 -1.25
N LYS A 407 -16.49 5.47 -2.11
CA LYS A 407 -16.20 5.86 -3.51
C LYS A 407 -15.36 7.13 -3.59
N TYR A 408 -15.41 8.00 -2.57
CA TYR A 408 -14.58 9.21 -2.51
C TYR A 408 -13.14 8.96 -2.09
N TYR A 409 -12.83 7.82 -1.49
CA TYR A 409 -11.43 7.43 -1.27
C TYR A 409 -10.71 7.23 -2.61
N GLU A 410 -11.38 6.61 -3.58
CA GLU A 410 -10.85 6.44 -4.93
C GLU A 410 -10.71 7.80 -5.65
N ILE A 411 -11.71 8.68 -5.52
CA ILE A 411 -11.67 10.01 -6.14
C ILE A 411 -10.60 10.90 -5.50
N SER A 412 -10.43 10.87 -4.18
CA SER A 412 -9.43 11.69 -3.47
C SER A 412 -8.00 11.20 -3.70
N SER A 413 -7.76 9.88 -3.64
CA SER A 413 -6.46 9.30 -3.99
C SER A 413 -6.10 9.60 -5.45
N PHE A 414 -7.09 9.57 -6.34
CA PHE A 414 -6.92 9.97 -7.72
C PHE A 414 -6.61 11.45 -7.89
N PHE A 415 -7.36 12.33 -7.20
CA PHE A 415 -7.13 13.78 -7.20
C PHE A 415 -5.71 14.12 -6.74
N ARG A 416 -5.22 13.49 -5.66
CA ARG A 416 -3.83 13.63 -5.19
C ARG A 416 -2.83 13.21 -6.26
N GLN A 417 -3.01 12.04 -6.88
CA GLN A 417 -2.11 11.57 -7.93
C GLN A 417 -2.04 12.53 -9.13
N VAL A 418 -3.17 13.15 -9.48
CA VAL A 418 -3.21 14.13 -10.56
C VAL A 418 -2.51 15.43 -10.13
N HIS A 419 -2.74 15.88 -8.90
CA HIS A 419 -2.09 17.05 -8.32
C HIS A 419 -0.57 16.88 -8.24
N ASP A 420 -0.08 15.76 -7.71
CA ASP A 420 1.35 15.47 -7.55
C ASP A 420 2.08 15.40 -8.89
N GLU A 421 1.45 14.77 -9.90
CA GLU A 421 2.00 14.73 -11.26
C GLU A 421 1.99 16.10 -11.94
N TRP A 422 1.02 16.96 -11.59
CA TRP A 422 0.97 18.33 -12.05
C TRP A 422 2.05 19.19 -11.39
N GLU A 423 2.21 19.16 -10.06
CA GLU A 423 3.27 19.89 -9.36
C GLU A 423 4.65 19.54 -9.94
N LYS A 424 4.87 18.25 -10.22
CA LYS A 424 6.08 17.78 -10.87
C LYS A 424 6.24 18.36 -12.28
N SER A 425 5.22 18.23 -13.12
CA SER A 425 5.29 18.69 -14.52
C SER A 425 5.36 20.21 -14.65
N PHE A 426 4.72 20.95 -13.75
CA PHE A 426 4.73 22.42 -13.71
C PHE A 426 6.03 22.96 -13.11
N GLY A 427 6.58 22.30 -12.09
CA GLY A 427 7.93 22.56 -11.59
C GLY A 427 8.98 22.40 -12.70
N GLU A 428 8.90 21.31 -13.47
CA GLU A 428 9.78 21.07 -14.64
C GLU A 428 9.61 22.16 -15.73
N LEU A 429 8.40 22.71 -15.92
CA LEU A 429 8.13 23.76 -16.90
C LEU A 429 8.61 25.15 -16.44
N LEU A 430 8.50 25.43 -15.14
CA LEU A 430 9.06 26.64 -14.52
C LEU A 430 10.60 26.62 -14.49
N GLU A 431 11.20 25.46 -14.27
CA GLU A 431 12.65 25.27 -14.40
C GLU A 431 13.12 25.46 -15.86
N GLN A 432 12.37 24.96 -16.84
CA GLN A 432 12.69 25.18 -18.27
C GLN A 432 12.55 26.65 -18.70
N THR A 433 11.52 27.35 -18.22
CA THR A 433 11.32 28.77 -18.56
C THR A 433 12.30 29.71 -17.84
N SER A 434 12.74 29.37 -16.62
CA SER A 434 13.82 30.10 -15.93
C SER A 434 15.21 29.80 -16.51
N GLU A 435 15.46 28.59 -17.00
CA GLU A 435 16.68 28.28 -17.76
C GLU A 435 16.72 28.98 -19.12
N ASP A 436 15.60 29.15 -19.81
CA ASP A 436 15.54 29.87 -21.09
C ASP A 436 15.64 31.40 -20.90
N GLN A 437 15.08 31.97 -19.83
CA GLN A 437 15.29 33.40 -19.50
C GLN A 437 16.74 33.71 -19.10
N SER A 438 17.45 32.77 -18.49
CA SER A 438 18.89 32.93 -18.18
C SER A 438 19.83 32.82 -19.39
N LYS A 439 19.31 32.45 -20.57
CA LYS A 439 20.09 32.34 -21.82
C LYS A 439 19.93 33.54 -22.75
N ASP A 440 18.96 34.42 -22.48
CA ASP A 440 18.67 35.60 -23.31
C ASP A 440 19.14 36.94 -22.67
N GLU A 441 19.77 36.93 -21.48
CA GLU A 441 20.42 38.12 -20.89
C GLU A 441 21.85 38.36 -21.40
N ASP A 442 22.04 38.29 -22.71
CA ASP A 442 23.20 38.89 -23.40
C ASP A 442 22.67 39.63 -24.66
N GLY A 443 21.95 40.73 -24.46
CA GLY A 443 21.58 41.62 -25.56
C GLY A 443 20.44 42.60 -25.30
N ASP A 444 20.82 43.85 -25.05
CA ASP A 444 20.08 45.10 -25.23
C ASP A 444 19.04 45.52 -24.17
N GLU A 445 19.40 46.62 -23.49
CA GLU A 445 18.52 47.52 -22.75
C GLU A 445 17.34 47.96 -23.64
N ILE A 446 16.12 47.66 -23.21
CA ILE A 446 14.93 48.40 -23.62
C ILE A 446 14.18 48.83 -22.36
N GLU A 447 14.36 50.10 -22.01
CA GLU A 447 13.43 50.86 -21.17
C GLU A 447 12.06 50.86 -21.83
N ASN A 448 11.04 50.34 -21.14
CA ASN A 448 9.66 50.82 -21.23
C ASN A 448 8.91 50.41 -19.95
N GLU A 449 8.77 51.36 -19.04
CA GLU A 449 7.72 51.37 -18.03
C GLU A 449 6.37 51.56 -18.75
N GLU A 450 5.57 50.51 -18.86
CA GLU A 450 4.12 50.67 -19.05
C GLU A 450 3.41 50.04 -17.84
N ASP A 451 2.66 50.90 -17.14
CA ASP A 451 1.80 50.59 -16.02
C ASP A 451 0.82 49.46 -16.37
N PHE A 452 0.99 48.29 -15.77
CA PHE A 452 -0.03 47.25 -15.77
C PHE A 452 -1.12 47.63 -14.76
N ASP A 453 -2.33 47.84 -15.27
CA ASP A 453 -3.55 48.16 -14.52
C ASP A 453 -3.99 46.95 -13.68
N ASP A 454 -4.00 47.13 -12.36
CA ASP A 454 -4.16 46.12 -11.29
C ASP A 454 -5.61 45.61 -11.13
N ASN A 455 -6.42 45.63 -12.20
CA ASN A 455 -7.86 45.32 -12.14
C ASN A 455 -8.37 44.32 -13.19
N SER A 456 -7.48 43.56 -13.85
CA SER A 456 -7.86 42.50 -14.80
C SER A 456 -7.42 41.09 -14.39
N GLU A 457 -7.44 40.77 -13.09
CA GLU A 457 -7.43 39.38 -12.63
C GLU A 457 -8.86 38.81 -12.54
N PRO A 458 -9.49 38.50 -13.68
CA PRO A 458 -10.33 37.30 -13.74
C PRO A 458 -9.88 36.37 -14.87
N ASN A 459 -9.99 35.05 -14.62
CA ASN A 459 -9.85 33.90 -15.55
C ASN A 459 -8.55 33.08 -15.61
N LEU A 460 -7.50 33.37 -14.83
CA LEU A 460 -6.38 32.41 -14.74
C LEU A 460 -6.77 31.19 -13.87
N HIS A 461 -7.45 31.45 -12.74
CA HIS A 461 -7.85 30.42 -11.78
C HIS A 461 -8.92 29.46 -12.34
N GLU A 462 -9.92 29.98 -13.06
CA GLU A 462 -10.95 29.16 -13.73
C GLU A 462 -10.38 28.35 -14.90
N GLY A 463 -9.44 28.92 -15.66
CA GLY A 463 -8.70 28.20 -16.69
C GLY A 463 -7.82 27.07 -16.12
N LEU A 464 -7.15 27.32 -14.99
CA LEU A 464 -6.35 26.34 -14.26
C LEU A 464 -7.20 25.19 -13.70
N LEU A 465 -8.37 25.50 -13.14
CA LEU A 465 -9.34 24.50 -12.66
C LEU A 465 -9.88 23.62 -13.77
N ALA A 466 -10.20 24.20 -14.92
CA ALA A 466 -10.62 23.46 -16.10
C ALA A 466 -9.55 22.51 -16.62
N ILE A 467 -8.29 22.97 -16.69
CA ILE A 467 -7.14 22.15 -17.12
C ILE A 467 -6.92 20.96 -16.16
N ASN A 468 -7.01 21.19 -14.85
CA ASN A 468 -6.92 20.16 -13.82
C ASN A 468 -8.01 19.08 -13.99
N LEU A 469 -9.23 19.48 -14.35
CA LEU A 469 -10.34 18.58 -14.64
C LEU A 469 -10.09 17.70 -15.88
N VAL A 470 -9.49 18.26 -16.94
CA VAL A 470 -9.19 17.55 -18.20
C VAL A 470 -8.16 16.45 -17.98
N PHE A 471 -7.09 16.75 -17.26
CA PHE A 471 -6.01 15.80 -16.98
C PHE A 471 -6.48 14.65 -16.08
N ALA A 472 -7.30 14.97 -15.06
CA ALA A 472 -7.98 14.00 -14.21
C ALA A 472 -8.87 13.04 -15.02
N LEU A 473 -9.74 13.55 -15.89
CA LEU A 473 -10.67 12.70 -16.63
C LEU A 473 -9.97 11.80 -17.68
N LYS A 474 -8.86 12.26 -18.28
CA LYS A 474 -8.08 11.50 -19.27
C LYS A 474 -7.34 10.29 -18.66
N LYS A 475 -6.81 10.42 -17.43
CA LYS A 475 -6.10 9.32 -16.76
C LYS A 475 -7.08 8.24 -16.27
N LEU A 476 -8.29 8.64 -15.86
CA LEU A 476 -9.45 7.77 -15.60
C LEU A 476 -9.81 6.91 -16.83
N TYR A 477 -9.88 7.54 -18.02
CA TYR A 477 -10.15 6.85 -19.28
C TYR A 477 -9.07 5.83 -19.64
N LYS A 478 -7.78 6.19 -19.50
CA LYS A 478 -6.66 5.29 -19.82
C LYS A 478 -6.59 4.07 -18.88
N LYS A 479 -6.92 4.24 -17.60
CA LYS A 479 -6.97 3.15 -16.62
C LYS A 479 -8.14 2.18 -16.89
N TYR A 480 -9.28 2.70 -17.38
CA TYR A 480 -10.43 1.90 -17.81
C TYR A 480 -10.15 1.07 -19.07
N ASP A 481 -9.48 1.66 -20.07
CA ASP A 481 -9.14 0.97 -21.32
C ASP A 481 -8.12 -0.18 -21.08
N THR A 482 -7.23 0.00 -20.10
CA THR A 482 -6.28 -1.04 -19.68
C THR A 482 -6.98 -2.20 -18.93
N TYR A 483 -8.07 -1.93 -18.21
CA TYR A 483 -8.88 -2.95 -17.51
C TYR A 483 -9.78 -3.77 -18.45
N GLN A 484 -10.19 -3.20 -19.60
CA GLN A 484 -10.96 -3.92 -20.62
C GLN A 484 -10.09 -4.83 -21.50
N LEU A 485 -8.80 -4.51 -21.66
CA LEU A 485 -7.88 -5.26 -22.53
C LEU A 485 -7.15 -6.42 -21.84
N GLY A 486 -7.27 -6.57 -20.51
CA GLY A 486 -6.65 -7.65 -19.75
C GLY A 486 -7.61 -8.26 -18.73
N HIS A 487 -8.17 -9.43 -19.07
CA HIS A 487 -8.94 -10.37 -18.25
C HIS A 487 -10.48 -10.34 -18.37
N LYS A 488 -10.99 -11.46 -18.93
CA LYS A 488 -12.36 -11.96 -18.80
C LYS A 488 -12.69 -12.25 -17.33
N TYR A 489 -13.07 -11.27 -16.54
CA TYR A 489 -13.94 -11.47 -15.39
C TYR A 489 -14.84 -10.23 -15.26
N GLN A 490 -16.11 -10.40 -15.67
CA GLN A 490 -17.17 -9.42 -15.46
C GLN A 490 -17.41 -9.27 -13.96
N ILE A 491 -16.99 -8.13 -13.40
CA ILE A 491 -17.60 -7.58 -12.19
C ILE A 491 -18.65 -6.59 -12.71
N SER A 492 -19.92 -6.91 -12.49
CA SER A 492 -21.06 -6.08 -12.89
C SER A 492 -21.13 -4.83 -12.00
N ILE A 493 -20.55 -3.73 -12.47
CA ILE A 493 -20.89 -2.38 -11.99
C ILE A 493 -22.08 -1.92 -12.85
N GLU A 494 -23.26 -2.47 -12.60
CA GLU A 494 -24.42 -2.32 -13.50
C GLU A 494 -25.27 -1.06 -13.28
N ASN A 495 -24.95 -0.18 -12.33
CA ASN A 495 -25.84 0.94 -11.97
C ASN A 495 -25.27 2.35 -12.15
N ILE A 496 -24.16 2.52 -12.88
CA ILE A 496 -23.72 3.86 -13.28
C ILE A 496 -23.90 3.99 -14.79
N ASP A 497 -24.82 4.86 -15.22
CA ASP A 497 -25.05 5.16 -16.63
C ASP A 497 -23.93 6.11 -17.15
N TYR A 498 -22.71 5.56 -17.22
CA TYR A 498 -21.50 6.24 -17.69
C TYR A 498 -21.64 6.94 -19.06
N PRO A 499 -22.46 6.46 -20.02
CA PRO A 499 -22.77 7.19 -21.25
C PRO A 499 -23.43 8.56 -21.02
N ILE A 500 -24.26 8.72 -19.97
CA ILE A 500 -24.90 9.98 -19.62
C ILE A 500 -23.88 10.93 -19.00
N ILE A 501 -23.05 10.45 -18.07
CA ILE A 501 -21.95 11.22 -17.47
C ILE A 501 -20.98 11.70 -18.56
N ARG A 502 -20.64 10.82 -19.51
CA ARG A 502 -19.81 11.14 -20.69
C ARG A 502 -20.43 12.26 -21.53
N THR A 503 -21.70 12.15 -21.89
CA THR A 503 -22.37 13.12 -22.77
C THR A 503 -22.45 14.50 -22.11
N LYS A 504 -22.78 14.54 -20.81
CA LYS A 504 -22.80 15.78 -20.03
C LYS A 504 -21.43 16.41 -19.87
N LEU A 505 -20.39 15.61 -19.60
CA LEU A 505 -19.01 16.10 -19.55
C LEU A 505 -18.60 16.68 -20.91
N GLU A 506 -18.88 16.00 -22.03
CA GLU A 506 -18.58 16.48 -23.38
C GLU A 506 -19.29 17.81 -23.73
N GLU A 507 -20.52 18.03 -23.25
CA GLU A 507 -21.24 19.32 -23.39
C GLU A 507 -20.65 20.42 -22.50
N LEU A 508 -20.27 20.10 -21.26
CA LEU A 508 -19.59 21.02 -20.35
C LEU A 508 -18.25 21.47 -20.95
N PHE A 509 -17.50 20.53 -21.53
CA PHE A 509 -16.25 20.79 -22.25
C PHE A 509 -16.44 21.75 -23.42
N LYS A 510 -17.46 21.55 -24.25
CA LYS A 510 -17.74 22.45 -25.40
C LYS A 510 -18.13 23.85 -24.95
N THR A 511 -18.90 23.96 -23.85
CA THR A 511 -19.34 25.22 -23.28
C THR A 511 -18.17 26.00 -22.68
N LEU A 512 -17.29 25.30 -21.97
CA LEU A 512 -16.10 25.87 -21.34
C LEU A 512 -15.02 26.27 -22.37
N ILE A 513 -14.89 25.51 -23.46
CA ILE A 513 -14.03 25.88 -24.60
C ILE A 513 -14.56 27.14 -25.30
N ALA A 514 -15.89 27.31 -25.36
CA ALA A 514 -16.54 28.46 -25.98
C ALA A 514 -16.50 29.73 -25.12
N SER A 515 -16.28 29.62 -23.80
CA SER A 515 -16.18 30.76 -22.89
C SER A 515 -14.78 31.39 -22.82
N PHE A 516 -13.75 30.77 -23.42
CA PHE A 516 -12.43 31.39 -23.53
C PHE A 516 -12.40 32.45 -24.63
N ASP A 517 -12.30 33.73 -24.24
CA ASP A 517 -12.13 34.86 -25.15
C ASP A 517 -10.71 34.85 -25.74
N LYS A 518 -10.62 34.73 -27.08
CA LYS A 518 -9.37 34.59 -27.85
C LYS A 518 -8.48 35.83 -27.80
N SER A 519 -8.98 36.95 -27.31
CA SER A 519 -8.33 38.26 -27.40
C SER A 519 -7.43 38.61 -26.21
N GLN A 520 -7.42 37.82 -25.12
CA GLN A 520 -6.84 38.29 -23.85
C GLN A 520 -5.49 37.67 -23.44
N HIS A 521 -5.00 36.57 -24.01
CA HIS A 521 -3.62 36.12 -23.72
C HIS A 521 -3.07 35.11 -24.75
N PRO A 522 -1.81 35.23 -25.21
CA PRO A 522 -1.20 34.29 -26.17
C PRO A 522 -1.17 32.84 -25.69
N LEU A 523 -0.94 32.62 -24.39
CA LEU A 523 -0.89 31.31 -23.73
C LEU A 523 -2.23 30.53 -23.78
N LEU A 524 -3.36 31.23 -23.90
CA LEU A 524 -4.68 30.61 -24.00
C LEU A 524 -4.92 29.93 -25.35
N ASN A 525 -4.28 30.40 -26.43
CA ASN A 525 -4.34 29.73 -27.73
C ASN A 525 -3.55 28.43 -27.74
N ASP A 526 -2.41 28.37 -27.06
CA ASP A 526 -1.60 27.15 -26.93
C ASP A 526 -2.31 26.11 -26.04
N VAL A 527 -2.94 26.55 -24.95
CA VAL A 527 -3.80 25.69 -24.11
C VAL A 527 -5.01 25.18 -24.90
N GLN A 528 -5.67 26.03 -25.70
CA GLN A 528 -6.83 25.64 -26.51
C GLN A 528 -6.44 24.69 -27.67
N GLU A 529 -5.30 24.91 -28.33
CA GLU A 529 -4.74 23.99 -29.35
C GLU A 529 -4.33 22.65 -28.73
N VAL A 530 -3.74 22.66 -27.53
CA VAL A 530 -3.44 21.45 -26.77
C VAL A 530 -4.73 20.72 -26.41
N CYS A 531 -5.74 21.41 -25.87
CA CYS A 531 -7.06 20.83 -25.56
C CYS A 531 -7.76 20.27 -26.82
N ILE A 532 -7.76 20.98 -27.95
CA ILE A 532 -8.38 20.55 -29.21
C ILE A 532 -7.62 19.36 -29.84
N SER A 533 -6.29 19.36 -29.81
CA SER A 533 -5.47 18.24 -30.30
C SER A 533 -5.62 16.99 -29.42
N LEU A 534 -5.88 17.17 -28.12
CA LEU A 534 -6.09 16.11 -27.15
C LEU A 534 -7.51 15.54 -27.17
N ILE A 535 -8.52 16.29 -27.61
CA ILE A 535 -9.88 15.80 -27.85
C ILE A 535 -9.99 15.05 -29.19
N LYS A 536 -9.18 15.43 -30.19
CA LYS A 536 -9.13 14.77 -31.50
C LYS A 536 -8.37 13.44 -31.51
N ARG A 537 -7.52 13.19 -30.51
CA ARG A 537 -6.77 11.94 -30.30
C ARG A 537 -7.48 11.07 -29.29
#